data_AF-A0A662PL90-F1
#
_entry.id   AF-A0A662PL90-F1
#
_cell.length_a   1.000
_cell.length_b   1.000
_cell.length_c   1.000
_cell.angle_alpha   90.00
_cell.angle_beta   90.00
_cell.angle_gamma   90.00
#
_symmetry.space_group_name_H-M   'P 1'
#
loop_
_entity.id
_entity.type
_entity.pdbx_description
1 polymer ?
#
loop_
_entity_poly.entity_id
_entity_poly.type
_entity_poly.pdbx_seq_one_letter_code
_entity_poly.pdbx_strand_id
1 'polypeptide(L)'
;MATDSGAVGRGELVVSLGGTFKGLDTAIVAKTTYSYYFLTELELLEIIAKPWKPKITYPEYKDPNWKGNLNKYYENVTVLT
;
A
#
# COMPACT_ATOMS: atom_id res chain seq x y z
N MET A 1 -8.01 -2.26 -10.09
CA MET A 1 -7.13 -3.40 -10.43
C MET A 1 -7.67 -4.71 -9.90
N ALA A 2 -7.71 -4.96 -8.57
CA ALA A 2 -8.22 -6.22 -8.03
C ALA A 2 -9.66 -6.54 -8.46
N THR A 3 -10.53 -5.52 -8.52
CA THR A 3 -11.87 -5.65 -9.10
C THR A 3 -11.83 -5.96 -10.59
N ASP A 4 -11.00 -5.25 -11.36
CA ASP A 4 -10.89 -5.43 -12.82
C ASP A 4 -10.35 -6.81 -13.19
N SER A 5 -9.51 -7.43 -12.35
CA SER A 5 -9.03 -8.79 -12.52
C SER A 5 -10.01 -9.86 -12.03
N GLY A 6 -11.15 -9.47 -11.44
CA GLY A 6 -12.13 -10.39 -10.85
C GLY A 6 -11.70 -11.02 -9.53
N ALA A 7 -10.65 -10.51 -8.88
CA ALA A 7 -10.20 -11.02 -7.58
C ALA A 7 -11.13 -10.59 -6.43
N VAL A 8 -11.85 -9.49 -6.62
CA VAL A 8 -12.83 -8.94 -5.67
C VAL A 8 -14.06 -8.50 -6.47
N GLY A 9 -15.26 -8.67 -5.91
CA GLY A 9 -16.50 -8.23 -6.57
C GLY A 9 -16.63 -6.71 -6.65
N ARG A 10 -17.43 -6.20 -7.59
CA ARG A 10 -17.83 -4.77 -7.61
C ARG A 10 -18.81 -4.49 -6.47
N GLY A 11 -18.61 -3.39 -5.76
CA GLY A 11 -19.46 -2.96 -4.65
C GLY A 11 -19.16 -3.65 -3.33
N GLU A 12 -18.14 -4.52 -3.30
CA GLU A 12 -17.69 -5.20 -2.10
C GLU A 12 -16.91 -4.26 -1.18
N LEU A 13 -17.08 -4.41 0.13
CA LEU A 13 -16.32 -3.65 1.11
C LEU A 13 -15.04 -4.39 1.44
N VAL A 14 -13.89 -3.76 1.19
CA VAL A 14 -12.58 -4.36 1.43
C VAL A 14 -11.69 -3.45 2.25
N VAL A 15 -10.77 -4.07 2.98
CA VAL A 15 -9.60 -3.38 3.54
C VAL A 15 -8.49 -3.41 2.50
N SER A 16 -8.16 -2.24 1.94
CA SER A 16 -7.04 -2.08 1.03
C SER A 16 -5.80 -1.64 1.80
N LEU A 17 -4.69 -2.32 1.54
CA LEU A 17 -3.42 -2.08 2.18
C LEU A 17 -2.41 -1.55 1.17
N GLY A 18 -1.68 -0.50 1.54
CA GLY A 18 -0.68 0.15 0.71
C GLY A 18 0.52 0.62 1.53
N GLY A 19 1.63 0.90 0.85
CA GLY A 19 2.87 1.29 1.50
C GLY A 19 3.72 2.21 0.63
N THR A 20 4.54 3.04 1.28
CA THR A 20 5.56 3.83 0.59
C THR A 20 6.82 3.00 0.34
N PHE A 21 7.24 2.88 -0.91
CA PHE A 21 8.45 2.17 -1.37
C PHE A 21 8.50 0.67 -1.03
N LYS A 22 8.71 0.32 0.23
CA LYS A 22 8.77 -1.05 0.75
C LYS A 22 8.01 -1.15 2.06
N GLY A 23 7.26 -2.22 2.22
CA GLY A 23 6.43 -2.46 3.40
C GLY A 23 5.00 -1.93 3.22
N LEU A 24 4.35 -1.68 4.35
CA LEU A 24 2.92 -1.40 4.44
C LEU A 24 2.71 -0.38 5.57
N ASP A 25 2.25 0.82 5.21
CA ASP A 25 2.14 1.96 6.13
C ASP A 25 0.74 2.61 6.13
N THR A 26 -0.12 2.19 5.19
CA THR A 26 -1.43 2.79 4.94
C THR A 26 -2.49 1.71 4.77
N ALA A 27 -3.64 1.89 5.41
CA ALA A 27 -4.77 0.98 5.32
C ALA A 27 -6.08 1.77 5.28
N ILE A 28 -6.97 1.40 4.36
CA ILE A 28 -8.28 2.04 4.15
C ILE A 28 -9.38 1.00 4.00
N VAL A 29 -10.60 1.36 4.39
CA VAL A 29 -11.81 0.63 4.02
C VAL A 29 -12.42 1.32 2.82
N ALA A 30 -12.63 0.58 1.72
CA ALA A 30 -13.19 1.13 0.50
C ALA A 30 -14.22 0.18 -0.11
N LYS A 31 -15.21 0.77 -0.78
CA LYS A 31 -16.12 0.06 -1.67
C LYS A 31 -15.47 -0.05 -3.04
N THR A 32 -15.29 -1.27 -3.52
CA THR A 32 -14.63 -1.53 -4.79
C THR A 32 -15.50 -1.16 -5.98
N THR A 33 -14.86 -0.71 -7.06
CA THR A 33 -15.52 -0.54 -8.37
C THR A 33 -14.55 -0.91 -9.49
N TYR A 34 -15.06 -0.99 -10.72
CA TYR A 34 -14.24 -1.12 -11.92
C TYR A 34 -13.60 0.22 -12.28
N SER A 35 -12.43 0.16 -12.91
CA SER A 35 -11.69 1.31 -13.44
C SER A 35 -12.57 2.25 -14.28
N TYR A 36 -13.50 1.70 -15.09
CA TYR A 36 -14.44 2.49 -15.89
C TYR A 36 -15.37 3.40 -15.07
N TYR A 37 -15.74 3.00 -13.85
CA TYR A 37 -16.65 3.73 -12.96
C TYR A 37 -15.93 4.42 -11.79
N PHE A 38 -14.60 4.51 -11.85
CA PHE A 38 -13.77 4.95 -10.72
C PHE A 38 -14.19 6.30 -10.13
N LEU A 39 -14.49 7.29 -10.97
CA LEU A 39 -14.83 8.64 -10.49
C LEU A 39 -16.27 8.77 -9.97
N THR A 40 -17.14 7.83 -10.30
CA THR A 40 -18.57 7.89 -9.97
C THR A 40 -18.96 6.95 -8.83
N GLU A 41 -18.21 5.87 -8.63
CA GLU A 41 -18.61 4.78 -7.73
C GLU A 41 -17.58 4.42 -6.67
N LEU A 42 -16.33 4.90 -6.78
CA LEU A 42 -15.35 4.65 -5.75
C LEU A 42 -15.77 5.38 -4.47
N GLU A 43 -15.87 4.63 -3.38
CA GLU A 43 -16.23 5.18 -2.08
C GLU A 43 -15.17 4.78 -1.05
N LEU A 44 -14.58 5.78 -0.41
CA LEU A 44 -13.65 5.59 0.70
C LEU A 44 -14.42 5.80 2.00
N LEU A 45 -14.57 4.72 2.77
CA LEU A 45 -15.39 4.71 3.98
C LEU A 45 -14.59 5.10 5.21
N GLU A 46 -13.36 4.57 5.33
CA GLU A 46 -12.54 4.76 6.52
C GLU A 46 -11.05 4.76 6.19
N ILE A 47 -10.28 5.54 6.94
CA ILE A 47 -8.82 5.47 6.98
C ILE A 47 -8.43 4.84 8.32
N ILE A 48 -7.92 3.61 8.27
CA ILE A 48 -7.49 2.86 9.47
C ILE A 48 -6.11 3.37 9.92
N ALA A 49 -5.19 3.51 8.98
CA ALA A 49 -3.83 3.95 9.25
C ALA A 49 -3.30 4.76 8.05
N LYS A 50 -2.51 5.80 8.37
CA LYS A 50 -1.70 6.52 7.38
C LYS A 50 -0.49 7.17 8.06
N PRO A 51 0.63 7.39 7.34
CA PRO A 51 1.70 8.22 7.84
C PRO A 51 1.23 9.67 8.03
N TRP A 52 1.53 10.26 9.19
CA TRP A 52 1.21 11.67 9.46
C TRP A 52 2.00 12.64 8.58
N LYS A 53 3.25 12.27 8.23
CA LYS A 53 4.17 13.05 7.39
C LYS A 53 4.66 12.20 6.21
N PRO A 54 3.92 12.13 5.09
CA PRO A 54 4.28 11.28 3.95
C PRO A 54 5.48 11.79 3.15
N LYS A 55 5.78 13.10 3.23
CA LYS A 55 6.96 13.69 2.57
C LYS A 55 8.21 13.42 3.40
N ILE A 56 8.80 12.26 3.19
CA ILE A 56 10.16 11.96 3.63
C ILE A 56 11.00 11.84 2.37
N THR A 57 12.01 12.70 2.23
CA THR A 57 13.02 12.51 1.18
C THR A 57 13.95 11.40 1.65
N TYR A 58 13.75 10.21 1.10
CA TYR A 58 14.61 9.08 1.37
C TYR A 58 16.04 9.35 0.86
N PRO A 59 17.07 8.78 1.49
CA PRO A 59 18.47 8.94 1.08
C PRO A 59 18.71 8.55 -0.39
N GLU A 60 17.93 7.60 -0.89
CA GLU A 60 17.95 7.11 -2.28
C GLU A 60 17.64 8.18 -3.32
N TYR A 61 16.85 9.20 -2.95
CA TYR A 61 16.58 10.34 -3.82
C TYR A 61 17.66 11.41 -3.77
N LYS A 62 18.59 11.33 -2.80
CA LYS A 62 19.71 12.27 -2.65
C LYS A 62 21.00 11.77 -3.30
N ASP A 63 21.17 10.45 -3.39
CA ASP A 63 22.35 9.83 -3.98
C ASP A 63 21.95 8.73 -4.99
N PRO A 64 22.25 8.90 -6.29
CA PRO A 64 21.96 7.91 -7.33
C PRO A 64 22.65 6.55 -7.11
N ASN A 65 23.75 6.51 -6.34
CA ASN A 65 24.47 5.30 -6.01
C ASN A 65 24.00 4.65 -4.71
N TRP A 66 22.99 5.23 -4.05
CA TRP A 66 22.47 4.70 -2.82
C TRP A 66 21.91 3.30 -3.05
N LYS A 67 22.43 2.33 -2.30
CA LYS A 67 21.89 0.98 -2.21
C LYS A 67 21.39 0.76 -0.79
N GLY A 68 20.08 0.58 -0.68
CA GLY A 68 19.47 0.23 0.60
C GLY A 68 19.95 -1.12 1.10
N ASN A 69 20.14 -1.25 2.41
CA ASN A 69 20.43 -2.55 3.01
C ASN A 69 19.13 -3.35 3.20
N LEU A 70 18.82 -4.20 2.22
CA LEU A 70 17.67 -5.10 2.29
C LEU A 70 17.83 -6.21 3.34
N ASN A 71 19.06 -6.56 3.73
CA ASN A 71 19.32 -7.64 4.69
C ASN A 71 18.69 -7.35 6.06
N LYS A 72 18.55 -6.07 6.41
CA LYS A 72 17.88 -5.62 7.65
C LYS A 72 16.44 -6.17 7.81
N TYR A 73 15.75 -6.48 6.71
CA TYR A 73 14.40 -7.04 6.76
C TYR A 73 14.37 -8.57 6.92
N TYR A 74 15.48 -9.25 6.65
CA TYR A 74 15.58 -10.71 6.69
C TYR A 74 16.33 -11.24 7.92
N GLU A 75 17.15 -10.40 8.57
CA GLU A 75 17.93 -10.77 9.77
C GLU A 75 17.07 -11.31 10.92
N ASN A 76 15.82 -10.85 11.07
CA ASN A 76 14.92 -11.29 12.14
C ASN A 76 14.04 -12.50 11.78
N VAL A 77 14.07 -12.98 10.53
CA VAL A 77 13.27 -14.14 10.11
C VAL A 77 13.94 -15.46 10.52
N THR A 78 15.27 -15.45 10.68
CA THR A 78 16.07 -16.65 10.96
C THR A 78 16.03 -17.13 12.42
N VAL A 79 15.43 -16.36 13.34
CA VAL A 79 15.43 -16.67 14.79
C VAL A 79 14.17 -17.45 15.23
N LEU A 80 13.32 -17.88 14.30
CA LEU A 80 12.07 -18.61 14.58
C LEU A 80 12.06 -20.08 14.09
N THR A 81 13.23 -20.67 13.83
CA THR A 81 13.41 -22.12 13.62
C THR A 81 14.14 -22.74 14.80
#